data_AF-A0A3D3KNY5-F1
#
_entry.id   AF-A0A3D3KNY5-F1
#
_cell.length_a   1.000
_cell.length_b   1.000
_cell.length_c   1.000
_cell.angle_alpha   90.00
_cell.angle_beta   90.00
_cell.angle_gamma   90.00
#
_symmetry.space_group_name_H-M   'P 1'
#
loop_
_entity.id
_entity.type
_entity.pdbx_description
1 polymer ?
#
loop_
_entity_poly.entity_id
_entity_poly.type
_entity_poly.pdbx_seq_one_letter_code
_entity_poly.pdbx_strand_id
1 'polypeptide(L)'
;AKNYYEVHFKIDYKNADGTIANYYPDFFVKTDEKMVYIVETKGREDLDDPLKIKRLAQWCDDANARQKKIAYKMLYVKQEDWEKYRPKNWEDVISISTRS
;
A
#
# COMPACT_ATOMS: atom_id res chain seq x y z
N ALA A 1 12.01 -7.08 -8.03
CA ALA A 1 11.18 -8.28 -7.85
C ALA A 1 10.03 -7.94 -6.90
N LYS A 2 8.80 -8.40 -7.15
CA LYS A 2 7.69 -8.28 -6.18
C LYS A 2 7.93 -9.29 -5.04
N ASN A 3 8.09 -8.82 -3.80
CA ASN A 3 8.47 -9.64 -2.65
C ASN A 3 7.28 -10.26 -1.90
N TYR A 4 6.05 -10.05 -2.38
CA TYR A 4 4.84 -10.49 -1.69
C TYR A 4 4.77 -12.01 -1.40
N TYR A 5 5.16 -12.86 -2.37
CA TYR A 5 5.03 -14.32 -2.23
C TYR A 5 5.85 -14.88 -1.05
N GLU A 6 6.90 -14.19 -0.63
CA GLU A 6 7.77 -14.62 0.47
C GLU A 6 7.23 -14.18 1.85
N VAL A 7 6.26 -13.26 1.90
CA VAL A 7 5.75 -12.67 3.16
C VAL A 7 4.38 -13.26 3.58
N HIS A 8 3.67 -13.96 2.70
CA HIS A 8 2.33 -14.54 2.92
C HIS A 8 1.29 -13.56 3.54
N PHE A 9 1.51 -12.26 3.43
CA PHE A 9 0.68 -11.25 4.06
C PHE A 9 -0.49 -10.89 3.15
N LYS A 10 -1.72 -11.29 3.43
CA LYS A 10 -2.89 -10.84 2.65
C LYS A 10 -3.85 -10.02 3.49
N ILE A 11 -4.67 -9.20 2.83
CA ILE A 11 -5.76 -8.49 3.47
C ILE A 11 -7.09 -8.89 2.84
N ASP A 12 -8.04 -9.33 3.67
CA ASP A 12 -9.40 -9.58 3.22
C ASP A 12 -10.16 -8.25 3.07
N TYR A 13 -10.81 -8.06 1.93
CA TYR A 13 -11.62 -6.88 1.64
C TYR A 13 -12.95 -7.30 0.98
N LYS A 14 -13.95 -6.41 1.04
CA LYS A 14 -15.20 -6.57 0.31
C LYS A 14 -15.03 -5.96 -1.08
N ASN A 15 -15.15 -6.77 -2.13
CA ASN A 15 -15.04 -6.33 -3.52
C ASN A 15 -16.31 -5.59 -3.99
N ALA A 16 -16.28 -5.08 -5.21
CA ALA A 16 -17.38 -4.33 -5.83
C ALA A 16 -18.68 -5.15 -5.91
N ASP A 17 -18.59 -6.47 -6.08
CA ASP A 17 -19.74 -7.40 -6.08
C ASP A 17 -20.25 -7.71 -4.67
N GLY A 18 -19.61 -7.16 -3.64
CA GLY A 18 -19.98 -7.33 -2.24
C GLY A 18 -19.53 -8.64 -1.60
N THR A 19 -18.69 -9.41 -2.28
CA THR A 19 -18.11 -10.66 -1.79
C THR A 19 -16.75 -10.43 -1.14
N ILE A 20 -16.29 -11.38 -0.32
CA ILE A 20 -14.96 -11.31 0.28
C ILE A 20 -13.92 -11.76 -0.74
N ALA A 21 -12.95 -10.89 -0.99
CA ALA A 21 -11.80 -11.15 -1.84
C ALA A 21 -10.51 -10.90 -1.05
N ASN A 22 -9.40 -11.42 -1.60
CA ASN A 22 -8.07 -11.27 -1.01
C ASN A 22 -7.29 -10.21 -1.77
N TYR A 23 -6.62 -9.32 -1.05
CA TYR A 23 -5.75 -8.26 -1.59
C TYR A 23 -4.30 -8.49 -1.17
N TYR A 24 -3.40 -8.30 -2.14
CA TYR A 24 -1.98 -8.62 -2.09
C TYR A 24 -1.18 -7.37 -2.47
N PRO A 25 -0.68 -6.55 -1.52
CA PRO A 25 0.11 -5.37 -1.86
C PRO A 25 1.37 -5.69 -2.67
N ASP A 26 1.78 -4.79 -3.55
CA ASP A 26 2.95 -5.04 -4.41
C ASP A 26 4.27 -5.15 -3.64
N PHE A 27 4.50 -4.26 -2.67
CA PHE A 27 5.78 -4.19 -1.95
C PHE A 27 5.64 -3.88 -0.47
N PHE A 28 6.62 -4.40 0.29
CA PHE A 28 6.95 -3.98 1.64
C PHE A 28 8.31 -3.30 1.64
N VAL A 29 8.35 -2.03 2.04
CA VAL A 29 9.57 -1.21 2.08
C VAL A 29 9.88 -0.86 3.53
N LYS A 30 10.90 -1.51 4.09
CA LYS A 30 11.43 -1.17 5.42
C LYS A 30 12.49 -0.08 5.26
N THR A 31 12.21 1.13 5.73
CA THR A 31 13.17 2.24 5.65
C THR A 31 14.12 2.27 6.84
N ASP A 32 13.66 1.79 8.00
CA ASP A 32 14.44 1.67 9.23
C ASP A 32 13.83 0.60 10.15
N GLU A 33 14.35 0.45 11.37
CA GLU A 33 13.87 -0.54 12.35
C GLU A 33 12.43 -0.31 12.84
N LYS A 34 11.91 0.90 12.68
CA LYS A 34 10.64 1.37 13.24
C LYS A 34 9.65 1.82 12.16
N MET A 35 9.97 1.73 10.88
CA MET A 35 9.10 2.22 9.80
C MET A 35 9.04 1.23 8.63
N VAL A 36 7.81 0.87 8.26
CA VAL A 36 7.50 0.03 7.11
C VAL A 36 6.41 0.68 6.27
N TYR A 37 6.67 0.81 4.98
CA TYR A 37 5.69 1.24 3.99
C TYR A 37 5.14 0.03 3.25
N ILE A 38 3.82 -0.04 3.10
CA ILE A 38 3.12 -1.01 2.27
C ILE A 38 2.70 -0.27 1.01
N VAL A 39 3.27 -0.66 -0.12
CA VAL A 39 3.15 0.08 -1.39
C VAL A 39 2.30 -0.70 -2.36
N GLU A 40 1.34 0.00 -2.96
CA GLU A 40 0.54 -0.48 -4.09
C GLU A 40 0.82 0.40 -5.31
N THR A 41 1.15 -0.22 -6.43
CA THR A 41 1.40 0.46 -7.69
C THR A 41 0.24 0.23 -8.67
N LYS A 42 -0.23 1.28 -9.34
CA LYS A 42 -1.30 1.16 -10.33
C LYS A 42 -1.04 1.95 -11.60
N GLY A 43 -1.11 1.24 -12.72
CA GLY A 43 -1.17 1.85 -14.05
C GLY A 43 -2.56 2.36 -14.39
N ARG A 44 -3.59 1.54 -14.12
CA ARG A 44 -5.00 1.85 -14.33
C ARG A 44 -5.80 1.37 -13.14
N GLU A 45 -6.69 2.23 -12.65
CA GLU A 45 -7.61 1.89 -11.55
C GLU A 45 -8.80 1.07 -12.06
N ASP A 46 -9.17 0.04 -11.31
CA ASP A 46 -10.42 -0.73 -11.45
C ASP A 46 -11.42 -0.38 -10.32
N LEU A 47 -12.61 -1.00 -10.36
CA LEU A 47 -13.66 -0.76 -9.36
C LEU A 47 -13.27 -1.22 -7.94
N ASP A 48 -12.34 -2.16 -7.83
CA ASP A 48 -11.90 -2.71 -6.55
C ASP A 48 -10.72 -1.93 -5.95
N ASP A 49 -9.94 -1.20 -6.75
CA ASP A 49 -8.75 -0.50 -6.26
C ASP A 49 -9.05 0.49 -5.12
N PRO A 50 -10.07 1.36 -5.18
CA PRO A 50 -10.44 2.19 -4.03
C PRO A 50 -10.81 1.37 -2.79
N LEU A 51 -11.41 0.19 -2.96
CA LEU A 51 -11.80 -0.70 -1.86
C LEU A 51 -10.58 -1.38 -1.23
N LYS A 52 -9.60 -1.80 -2.04
CA LYS A 52 -8.31 -2.34 -1.59
C LYS A 52 -7.54 -1.29 -0.79
N ILE A 53 -7.43 -0.06 -1.32
CA ILE A 53 -6.69 1.03 -0.66
C ILE A 53 -7.36 1.45 0.65
N LYS A 54 -8.70 1.57 0.67
CA LYS A 54 -9.44 1.82 1.91
C LYS A 54 -9.18 0.73 2.95
N ARG A 55 -9.17 -0.53 2.54
CA ARG A 55 -8.92 -1.65 3.44
C ARG A 55 -7.48 -1.68 3.95
N LEU A 56 -6.51 -1.32 3.11
CA LEU A 56 -5.10 -1.20 3.47
C LEU A 56 -4.87 -0.08 4.49
N ALA A 57 -5.48 1.08 4.29
CA ALA A 57 -5.45 2.19 5.25
C ALA A 57 -5.96 1.74 6.63
N GLN A 58 -7.13 1.10 6.67
CA GLN A 58 -7.68 0.54 7.91
C GLN A 58 -6.72 -0.47 8.56
N TRP A 59 -6.08 -1.32 7.77
CA TRP A 59 -5.12 -2.28 8.30
C TRP A 59 -3.92 -1.59 8.94
N CYS A 60 -3.39 -0.52 8.32
CA CYS A 60 -2.30 0.27 8.90
C CYS A 60 -2.72 0.90 10.24
N ASP A 61 -3.93 1.45 10.32
CA ASP A 61 -4.46 2.01 11.56
C ASP A 61 -4.57 0.96 12.66
N ASP A 62 -5.13 -0.22 12.35
CA ASP A 62 -5.26 -1.33 13.28
C ASP A 62 -3.89 -1.82 13.77
N ALA A 63 -2.92 -1.97 12.86
CA ALA A 63 -1.58 -2.45 13.17
C ALA A 63 -0.80 -1.45 14.06
N ASN A 64 -0.96 -0.16 13.80
CA ASN A 64 -0.36 0.93 14.59
C ASN A 64 -1.04 1.12 15.94
N ALA A 65 -2.34 0.83 16.05
CA ALA A 65 -3.07 0.87 17.32
C ALA A 65 -2.67 -0.29 18.25
N ARG A 66 -2.39 -1.47 17.69
CA ARG A 66 -2.04 -2.68 18.46
C ARG A 66 -0.64 -2.65 19.05
N GLN A 67 0.31 -1.96 18.41
CA GLN A 67 1.69 -1.87 18.88
C GLN A 67 2.37 -0.59 18.37
N LYS A 68 3.42 -0.14 19.08
CA LYS A 68 4.19 1.08 18.74
C LYS A 68 5.64 0.82 18.34
N LYS A 69 6.03 -0.44 18.15
CA LYS A 69 7.40 -0.83 17.77
C LYS A 69 7.70 -0.48 16.32
N ILE A 70 6.74 -0.71 15.43
CA ILE A 70 6.83 -0.43 13.99
C ILE A 70 5.65 0.45 13.59
N ALA A 71 5.92 1.56 12.92
CA ALA A 71 4.91 2.36 12.23
C ALA A 71 4.71 1.80 10.82
N TYR A 72 3.47 1.44 10.51
CA TYR A 72 3.03 1.02 9.18
C TYR A 72 2.34 2.18 8.47
N LYS A 73 2.73 2.44 7.23
CA LYS A 73 2.09 3.44 6.37
C LYS A 73 1.79 2.84 5.01
N MET A 74 0.67 3.23 4.42
CA MET A 74 0.37 2.85 3.04
C MET A 74 0.88 3.93 2.07
N LEU A 75 1.32 3.50 0.89
CA LEU A 75 1.59 4.37 -0.25
C LEU A 75 0.87 3.84 -1.47
N TYR A 76 0.09 4.72 -2.11
CA TYR A 76 -0.53 4.43 -3.39
C TYR A 76 0.14 5.23 -4.50
N VAL A 77 0.85 4.52 -5.39
CA VAL A 77 1.68 5.11 -6.45
C VAL A 77 0.99 4.90 -7.79
N LYS A 78 0.48 5.98 -8.38
CA LYS A 78 -0.10 5.94 -9.72
C LYS A 78 0.97 6.13 -10.78
N GLN A 79 0.88 5.39 -11.88
CA GLN A 79 1.79 5.52 -13.01
C GLN A 79 1.77 6.93 -13.61
N GLU A 80 0.59 7.57 -13.66
CA GLU A 80 0.45 8.95 -14.14
C GLU A 80 1.32 9.94 -13.35
N ASP A 81 1.31 9.84 -12.01
CA ASP A 81 2.12 10.69 -11.14
C ASP A 81 3.61 10.34 -11.26
N TRP A 82 3.94 9.05 -11.35
CA TRP A 82 5.30 8.60 -11.55
C TRP A 82 5.91 9.15 -12.85
N GLU A 83 5.17 9.09 -13.96
CA GLU A 83 5.63 9.55 -15.27
C GLU A 83 5.73 11.08 -15.34
N LYS A 84 4.81 11.77 -14.67
CA LYS A 84 4.76 13.24 -14.59
C LYS A 84 5.90 13.81 -13.75
N TYR A 85 6.13 13.26 -12.57
CA TYR A 85 7.09 13.83 -11.61
C TYR A 85 8.46 13.16 -11.64
N ARG A 86 8.56 11.93 -12.18
CA ARG A 86 9.81 11.16 -12.37
C ARG A 86 10.69 11.13 -11.11
N PRO A 87 10.16 10.61 -9.99
CA PRO A 87 10.86 10.63 -8.70
C PRO A 87 12.24 9.97 -8.81
N LYS A 88 13.23 10.54 -8.14
CA LYS A 88 14.63 10.09 -8.19
C LYS A 88 15.09 9.43 -6.91
N ASN A 89 14.45 9.75 -5.80
CA ASN A 89 14.75 9.24 -4.48
C ASN A 89 13.46 8.79 -3.78
N TRP A 90 13.60 8.24 -2.58
CA TRP A 90 12.48 7.69 -1.83
C TRP A 90 11.52 8.79 -1.34
N GLU A 91 12.06 9.94 -0.94
CA GLU A 91 11.30 11.10 -0.47
C GLU A 91 10.36 11.62 -1.58
N ASP A 92 10.83 11.64 -2.82
CA ASP A 92 10.03 12.01 -3.99
C ASP A 92 8.87 11.01 -4.17
N VAL A 93 9.13 9.70 -4.05
CA VAL A 93 8.09 8.66 -4.15
C VAL A 93 7.02 8.90 -3.09
N ILE A 94 7.42 9.13 -1.84
CA ILE A 94 6.47 9.40 -0.75
C ILE A 94 5.67 10.69 -1.05
N SER A 95 6.30 11.71 -1.65
CA SER A 95 5.65 13.00 -1.96
C SER A 95 4.57 12.91 -3.03
N ILE A 96 4.76 12.06 -4.05
CA ILE A 96 3.81 11.89 -5.15
C ILE A 96 2.73 10.84 -4.86
N SER A 97 2.91 10.03 -3.81
CA SER A 97 1.96 8.97 -3.45
C SER A 97 0.75 9.52 -2.71
N THR A 98 -0.43 8.96 -2.97
CA THR A 98 -1.59 9.19 -2.09
C THR A 98 -1.37 8.49 -0.75
N ARG A 99 -1.75 9.15 0.34
CA ARG A 99 -1.66 8.66 1.72
C ARG A 99 -3.04 8.74 2.37
N SER A 100 -3.33 7.87 3.34
CA SER A 100 -4.48 7.94 4.24
C SER A 100 -4.15 8.73 5.49
#